data_AF-A0A5C8VGA6-F1
#
_entry.id   AF-A0A5C8VGA6-F1
#
_cell.length_a   1.000
_cell.length_b   1.000
_cell.length_c   1.000
_cell.angle_alpha   90.00
_cell.angle_beta   90.00
_cell.angle_gamma   90.00
#
_symmetry.space_group_name_H-M   'P 1'
#
loop_
_entity.id
_entity.type
_entity.pdbx_description
1 polymer ?
#
loop_
_entity_poly.entity_id
_entity_poly.type
_entity_poly.pdbx_seq_one_letter_code
_entity_poly.pdbx_strand_id
1 'polypeptide(L)'
;MKLSTVIVALSLIAATPVLAEGTAAQRAACTGDAFRLCLSEIPNVAGVTACLRRERTNISSACRMVIDAGNGGVQPVLSKASALTRN
;
A
#
# COMPACT_ATOMS: atom_id res chain seq x y z
N MET A 1 47.07 -4.10 -24.90
CA MET A 1 46.26 -3.15 -25.72
C MET A 1 45.20 -3.95 -26.46
N LYS A 2 43.93 -3.51 -26.40
CA LYS A 2 42.63 -4.22 -26.64
C LYS A 2 42.10 -4.87 -25.36
N LEU A 3 41.49 -4.18 -24.39
CA LEU A 3 40.28 -3.31 -24.39
C LEU A 3 39.03 -3.97 -25.01
N SER A 4 37.95 -3.93 -24.21
CA SER A 4 36.57 -4.39 -24.44
C SER A 4 36.31 -5.86 -24.06
N THR A 5 35.39 -6.21 -23.16
CA THR A 5 34.07 -5.60 -22.99
C THR A 5 33.60 -5.77 -21.53
N VAL A 6 33.42 -4.66 -20.81
CA VAL A 6 32.74 -4.64 -19.51
C VAL A 6 31.27 -4.92 -19.78
N ILE A 7 30.79 -6.11 -19.39
CA ILE A 7 29.35 -6.40 -19.40
C ILE A 7 28.74 -5.59 -18.27
N VAL A 8 28.29 -4.38 -18.60
CA VAL A 8 27.46 -3.56 -17.72
C VAL A 8 26.14 -4.32 -17.60
N ALA A 9 26.02 -5.10 -16.52
CA ALA A 9 24.74 -5.62 -16.06
C ALA A 9 23.87 -4.41 -15.69
N LEU A 10 23.11 -3.92 -16.67
CA LEU A 10 22.12 -2.86 -16.47
C LEU A 10 20.91 -3.50 -15.78
N SER A 11 21.07 -3.75 -14.49
CA SER A 11 19.98 -4.16 -13.61
C SER A 11 18.91 -3.09 -13.67
N LEU A 12 17.78 -3.40 -14.31
CA LEU A 12 16.55 -2.60 -14.26
C LEU A 12 16.10 -2.56 -12.80
N ILE A 13 16.42 -1.47 -12.10
CA ILE A 13 15.92 -1.20 -10.77
C ILE A 13 14.45 -0.80 -10.95
N ALA A 14 13.55 -1.75 -10.70
CA ALA A 14 12.12 -1.49 -10.69
C ALA A 14 11.82 -0.45 -9.60
N ALA A 15 11.41 0.75 -10.00
CA ALA A 15 10.96 1.78 -9.09
C ALA A 15 9.64 1.33 -8.43
N THR A 16 9.71 0.92 -7.17
CA THR A 16 8.50 0.70 -6.35
C THR A 16 7.97 2.06 -5.92
N PRO A 17 6.74 2.47 -6.31
CA PRO A 17 6.15 3.69 -5.80
C PRO A 17 5.87 3.55 -4.30
N VAL A 18 6.67 4.23 -3.48
CA VAL A 18 6.45 4.41 -2.04
C VAL A 18 5.50 5.60 -1.84
N LEU A 19 4.21 5.35 -1.95
CA LEU A 19 3.15 6.28 -1.52
C LEU A 19 2.26 5.52 -0.54
N ALA A 20 2.81 5.23 0.64
CA ALA A 20 2.14 4.48 1.71
C ALA A 20 1.54 5.39 2.81
N GLU A 21 1.22 6.64 2.46
CA GLU A 21 0.28 7.46 3.23
C GLU A 21 -1.10 7.17 2.65
N GLY A 22 -1.89 6.33 3.32
CA GLY A 22 -3.23 5.95 2.85
C GLY A 22 -4.03 7.19 2.42
N THR A 23 -4.66 7.11 1.24
CA THR A 23 -5.45 8.19 0.65
C THR A 23 -6.49 8.73 1.65
N ALA A 24 -6.91 9.99 1.51
CA ALA A 24 -7.97 10.56 2.35
C ALA A 24 -9.25 9.68 2.35
N ALA A 25 -9.56 9.05 1.22
CA ALA A 25 -10.65 8.09 1.09
C ALA A 25 -10.43 6.82 1.93
N GLN A 26 -9.21 6.28 1.96
CA GLN A 26 -8.83 5.14 2.80
C GLN A 26 -8.93 5.48 4.29
N ARG A 27 -8.52 6.69 4.70
CA ARG A 27 -8.70 7.15 6.09
C ARG A 27 -10.18 7.28 6.43
N ALA A 28 -11.00 7.87 5.56
CA ALA A 28 -12.44 8.02 5.77
C ALA A 28 -13.15 6.68 5.99
N ALA A 29 -12.73 5.62 5.29
CA ALA A 29 -13.25 4.26 5.49
C ALA A 29 -12.97 3.71 6.90
N CYS A 30 -11.85 4.12 7.52
CA CYS A 30 -11.44 3.68 8.85
C CYS A 30 -11.80 4.67 9.96
N THR A 31 -12.30 5.87 9.65
CA THR A 31 -12.55 6.93 10.65
C THR A 31 -13.54 6.49 11.74
N GLY A 32 -14.65 5.84 11.37
CA GLY A 32 -15.64 5.39 12.36
C GLY A 32 -15.09 4.31 13.31
N ASP A 33 -14.26 3.41 12.79
CA ASP A 33 -13.59 2.37 13.57
C ASP A 33 -12.49 2.95 14.46
N ALA A 34 -11.72 3.90 13.93
CA ALA A 34 -10.66 4.59 14.67
C ALA A 34 -11.22 5.36 15.87
N PHE A 35 -12.36 6.06 15.70
CA PHE A 35 -13.00 6.74 16.82
C PHE A 35 -13.58 5.77 17.87
N ARG A 36 -14.11 4.62 17.46
CA ARG A 36 -14.66 3.65 18.45
C ARG A 36 -13.59 2.85 19.18
N LEU A 37 -12.54 2.43 18.49
CA LEU A 37 -11.58 1.45 18.98
C LEU A 37 -10.22 2.06 19.35
N CYS A 38 -9.82 3.13 18.68
CA CYS A 38 -8.46 3.68 18.72
C CYS A 38 -8.42 5.13 19.20
N LEU A 39 -9.42 5.56 19.98
CA LEU A 39 -9.57 6.96 20.42
C LEU A 39 -8.32 7.50 21.14
N SER A 40 -7.61 6.63 21.88
CA SER A 40 -6.38 6.95 22.61
C SER A 40 -5.18 7.29 21.72
N GLU A 41 -5.19 6.87 20.46
CA GLU A 41 -4.08 7.12 19.51
C GLU A 41 -4.30 8.39 18.68
N ILE A 42 -5.49 8.99 18.72
CA ILE A 42 -5.76 10.28 18.06
C ILE A 42 -5.01 11.37 18.84
N PRO A 43 -4.20 12.24 18.21
CA PRO A 43 -4.17 12.61 16.78
C PRO A 43 -3.06 11.94 15.94
N ASN A 44 -2.36 10.93 16.45
CA ASN A 44 -1.24 10.29 15.76
C ASN A 44 -1.71 9.31 14.69
N VAL A 45 -1.54 9.67 13.42
CA VAL A 45 -1.95 8.83 12.28
C VAL A 45 -1.24 7.47 12.28
N ALA A 46 0.05 7.43 12.62
CA ALA A 46 0.81 6.18 12.70
C ALA A 46 0.30 5.29 13.85
N GLY A 47 -0.01 5.91 14.98
CA GLY A 47 -0.61 5.28 16.15
C GLY A 47 -1.98 4.67 15.84
N VAL A 48 -2.86 5.46 15.23
CA VAL A 48 -4.19 5.00 14.80
C VAL A 48 -4.07 3.85 13.81
N THR A 49 -3.14 3.93 12.84
CA THR A 49 -2.91 2.85 11.87
C THR A 49 -2.43 1.57 12.55
N ALA A 50 -1.53 1.68 13.54
CA ALA A 50 -1.05 0.55 14.33
C ALA A 50 -2.17 -0.05 15.20
N CYS A 51 -3.02 0.78 15.80
CA CYS A 51 -4.18 0.32 16.57
C CYS A 51 -5.20 -0.40 15.67
N LEU A 52 -5.56 0.16 14.51
CA LEU A 52 -6.46 -0.48 13.55
C LEU A 52 -5.93 -1.83 13.05
N ARG A 53 -4.60 -1.96 12.91
CA ARG A 53 -3.94 -3.25 12.60
C ARG A 53 -4.08 -4.28 13.72
N ARG A 54 -4.01 -3.86 14.98
CA ARG A 54 -4.23 -4.75 16.13
C ARG A 54 -5.70 -5.15 16.23
N GLU A 55 -6.60 -4.20 16.01
CA GLU A 55 -8.05 -4.38 16.05
C GLU A 55 -8.65 -4.89 14.73
N ARG A 56 -7.84 -5.52 13.87
CA ARG A 56 -8.24 -5.94 12.52
C ARG A 56 -9.48 -6.84 12.49
N THR A 57 -9.76 -7.56 13.57
CA THR A 57 -10.97 -8.41 13.71
C THR A 57 -12.22 -7.62 14.13
N ASN A 58 -12.05 -6.47 14.80
CA ASN A 58 -13.12 -5.61 15.31
C ASN A 58 -13.49 -4.44 14.37
N ILE A 59 -12.62 -4.07 13.43
CA ILE A 59 -12.91 -3.04 12.43
C ILE A 59 -13.92 -3.51 11.35
N SER A 60 -14.54 -2.55 10.66
CA SER A 60 -15.39 -2.80 9.50
C SER A 60 -14.65 -3.50 8.35
N SER A 61 -15.39 -4.21 7.49
CA SER A 61 -14.84 -4.88 6.31
C SER A 61 -14.17 -3.90 5.34
N ALA A 62 -14.73 -2.69 5.20
CA ALA A 62 -14.18 -1.63 4.38
C ALA A 62 -12.80 -1.18 4.89
N CYS A 63 -12.68 -0.86 6.19
CA CYS A 63 -11.40 -0.48 6.78
C CYS A 63 -10.36 -1.61 6.72
N ARG A 64 -10.81 -2.86 6.90
CA ARG A 64 -9.96 -4.04 6.80
C ARG A 64 -9.29 -4.16 5.43
N MET A 65 -10.04 -3.98 4.34
CA MET A 65 -9.47 -3.99 2.99
C MET A 65 -8.42 -2.90 2.79
N VAL A 66 -8.62 -1.72 3.39
CA VAL A 66 -7.66 -0.61 3.32
C VAL A 66 -6.35 -0.96 4.03
N ILE A 67 -6.44 -1.50 5.26
CA ILE A 67 -5.28 -1.86 6.08
C ILE A 67 -4.51 -3.04 5.46
N ASP A 68 -5.22 -4.03 4.91
CA ASP A 68 -4.63 -5.18 4.20
C ASP A 68 -3.97 -4.75 2.87
N ALA A 69 -4.60 -3.84 2.11
CA ALA A 69 -4.02 -3.28 0.89
C ALA A 69 -2.73 -2.50 1.18
N GLY A 70 -2.67 -1.76 2.29
CA GLY A 70 -1.47 -1.04 2.72
C GLY A 70 -0.32 -1.94 3.21
N ASN A 71 -0.55 -3.23 3.47
CA ASN A 71 0.48 -4.15 3.98
C ASN A 71 1.10 -5.06 2.91
N GLY A 72 0.77 -4.86 1.62
CA GLY A 72 1.26 -5.73 0.54
C GLY A 72 0.15 -6.38 -0.29
N GLY A 73 -1.10 -5.93 -0.16
CA GLY A 73 -2.13 -6.19 -1.15
C GLY A 73 -1.87 -5.37 -2.40
N VAL A 74 -0.79 -5.73 -3.13
CA VAL A 74 -0.54 -5.32 -4.51
C VAL A 74 -1.83 -5.50 -5.27
N GLN A 75 -2.49 -4.38 -5.54
CA GLN A 75 -3.54 -4.32 -6.53
C GLN A 75 -2.88 -4.68 -7.86
N PRO A 76 -3.38 -5.69 -8.60
CA PRO A 76 -2.97 -5.95 -9.97
C PRO A 76 -3.54 -4.86 -10.89
N VAL A 77 -3.14 -3.61 -10.69
CA VAL A 77 -3.44 -2.49 -11.60
C VAL A 77 -2.61 -2.59 -12.89
N LEU A 78 -1.63 -3.50 -12.96
CA LEU A 78 -0.89 -3.78 -14.19
C LEU A 78 -1.64 -4.75 -15.14
N SER A 79 -2.73 -5.40 -14.71
CA SER A 79 -3.51 -6.29 -15.59
C SER A 79 -4.39 -5.57 -16.61
N LYS A 80 -4.57 -4.24 -16.53
CA LYS A 80 -5.35 -3.48 -17.53
C LYS A 80 -4.50 -2.93 -18.69
N ALA A 81 -3.17 -2.92 -18.59
CA ALA A 81 -2.29 -2.50 -19.68
C ALA A 81 -1.97 -3.63 -20.68
N SER A 82 -2.22 -4.90 -20.32
CA SER A 82 -1.98 -6.04 -21.23
C SER A 82 -3.10 -6.29 -22.26
N ALA A 83 -4.18 -5.51 -22.23
CA ALA A 83 -5.26 -5.63 -23.21
C ALA A 83 -4.99 -4.84 -24.52
N LEU A 84 -3.85 -4.17 -24.67
CA LEU A 84 -3.46 -3.48 -25.91
C LEU A 84 -2.57 -4.33 -26.85
N THR A 85 -2.40 -5.63 -26.62
CA THR A 85 -1.55 -6.49 -27.49
C THR A 85 -2.21 -7.80 -27.91
N ARG A 86 -3.50 -7.79 -28.28
CA ARG A 86 -4.01 -8.88 -29.12
C ARG A 86 -5.16 -8.45 -30.03
N ASN A 87 -4.79 -8.42 -31.32
CA ASN A 87 -5.58 -8.30 -32.55
C ASN A 87 -6.00 -6.89 -32.99
#